data_AF-A0A933FAM7-F1
#
_entry.id   AF-A0A933FAM7-F1
#
_cell.length_a   1.000
_cell.length_b   1.000
_cell.length_c   1.000
_cell.angle_alpha   90.00
_cell.angle_beta   90.00
_cell.angle_gamma   90.00
#
_symmetry.space_group_name_H-M   'P 1'
#
loop_
_entity.id
_entity.type
_entity.pdbx_description
1 polymer ?
#
loop_
_entity_poly.entity_id
_entity_poly.type
_entity_poly.pdbx_seq_one_letter_code
_entity_poly.pdbx_strand_id
1 'polypeptide(L)'
;SAEGAGEEVRLESEVPGRHRRGGWAQLAQSRYQRHIEDHRGRHFDAVAEALSRLVETDAVARIVMAGDPRTVAAFRKHLPAQLSERIAGTVPAARYESATAILRRAADLLATREGQEERAAVDALLAEAAKTRRSVAGLEGTLDAVFRGAVHRLYLLEGFRRAGRVCRACGALQNGRADPCRRCGKGTDPVELGEAIVERVLATGGTVETVGAHEGLAAVGGVAARLRFPL
;
A
#
# COMPACT_ATOMS: atom_id res chain seq x y z
N SER A 1 14.74 -5.09 3.42
CA SER A 1 15.41 -4.51 4.59
C SER A 1 14.70 -3.23 4.98
N ALA A 2 14.07 -3.21 6.17
CA ALA A 2 13.32 -2.07 6.67
C ALA A 2 14.27 -1.07 7.35
N GLU A 3 15.10 -0.39 6.56
CA GLU A 3 15.87 0.77 7.03
C GLU A 3 15.12 2.03 6.60
N GLY A 4 14.09 2.39 7.36
CA GLY A 4 13.50 3.71 7.33
C GLY A 4 14.23 4.63 8.30
N ALA A 5 15.48 4.99 8.01
CA ALA A 5 16.18 6.04 8.73
C ALA A 5 15.82 7.39 8.13
N GLY A 6 14.61 7.86 8.43
CA GLY A 6 14.18 9.24 8.15
C GLY A 6 14.60 10.20 9.28
N GLU A 7 14.40 11.49 9.06
CA GLU A 7 14.65 12.54 10.05
C GLU A 7 13.84 12.30 11.34
N GLU A 8 14.52 12.16 12.48
CA GLU A 8 13.86 12.01 13.78
C GLU A 8 13.52 13.39 14.35
N VAL A 9 12.25 13.80 14.24
CA VAL A 9 11.76 15.03 14.87
C VAL A 9 11.27 14.72 16.29
N ARG A 10 12.01 15.18 17.31
CA ARG A 10 11.60 15.06 18.72
C ARG A 10 10.90 16.33 19.20
N LEU A 11 9.68 16.19 19.69
CA LEU A 11 8.90 17.25 20.33
C LEU A 11 8.56 16.82 21.76
N GLU A 12 9.17 17.47 22.75
CA GLU A 12 8.91 17.19 24.17
C GLU A 12 8.10 18.34 24.79
N SER A 13 7.09 18.01 25.59
CA SER A 13 6.42 18.97 26.48
C SER A 13 6.25 18.36 27.87
N GLU A 14 6.61 19.11 28.91
CA GLU A 14 6.36 18.69 30.29
C GLU A 14 4.86 18.86 30.61
N VAL A 15 4.15 17.75 30.79
CA VAL A 15 2.74 17.75 31.23
C VAL A 15 2.68 17.31 32.70
N PRO A 16 2.28 18.18 33.66
CA PRO A 16 2.21 17.83 35.07
C PRO A 16 1.20 16.71 35.39
N GLY A 17 1.59 15.78 36.26
CA GLY A 17 0.75 14.65 36.68
C GLY A 17 -0.47 15.04 37.54
N ARG A 18 -1.52 14.21 37.50
CA ARG A 18 -2.79 14.44 38.21
C ARG A 18 -2.72 13.91 39.67
N HIS A 19 -2.81 14.78 40.68
CA HIS A 19 -3.00 14.38 42.08
C HIS A 19 -4.44 14.68 42.58
N ARG A 20 -5.01 13.80 43.42
CA ARG A 20 -6.31 13.98 44.09
C ARG A 20 -6.13 14.39 45.55
N ARG A 21 -6.72 15.51 45.99
CA ARG A 21 -7.10 15.79 47.40
C ARG A 21 -8.20 16.89 47.49
N GLY A 22 -9.34 16.54 48.10
CA GLY A 22 -10.24 17.35 48.97
C GLY A 22 -11.04 18.58 48.48
N GLY A 23 -12.38 18.49 48.55
CA GLY A 23 -13.29 19.52 49.12
C GLY A 23 -13.53 20.84 48.39
N TRP A 24 -12.60 21.79 48.49
CA TRP A 24 -12.62 23.08 47.76
C TRP A 24 -12.07 22.96 46.33
N ALA A 25 -11.70 21.73 45.97
CA ALA A 25 -10.96 21.39 44.79
C ALA A 25 -11.81 21.31 43.50
N GLN A 26 -13.13 21.42 43.47
CA GLN A 26 -13.87 21.18 42.21
C GLN A 26 -13.69 22.31 41.17
N LEU A 27 -13.72 23.59 41.57
CA LEU A 27 -13.46 24.72 40.66
C LEU A 27 -11.96 24.86 40.33
N ALA A 28 -11.08 24.67 41.32
CA ALA A 28 -9.63 24.66 41.12
C ALA A 28 -9.16 23.45 40.30
N GLN A 29 -9.74 22.27 40.50
CA GLN A 29 -9.55 21.11 39.62
C GLN A 29 -10.11 21.38 38.25
N SER A 30 -11.25 22.07 38.09
CA SER A 30 -11.75 22.39 36.75
C SER A 30 -10.83 23.36 36.00
N ARG A 31 -10.22 24.36 36.69
CA ARG A 31 -9.23 25.26 36.08
C ARG A 31 -7.90 24.57 35.82
N TYR A 32 -7.44 23.73 36.74
CA TYR A 32 -6.20 22.96 36.62
C TYR A 32 -6.32 21.86 35.56
N GLN A 33 -7.48 21.18 35.48
CA GLN A 33 -7.80 20.22 34.42
C GLN A 33 -7.93 20.93 33.08
N ARG A 34 -8.63 22.08 33.00
CA ARG A 34 -8.66 22.90 31.78
C ARG A 34 -7.26 23.35 31.35
N HIS A 35 -6.40 23.73 32.29
CA HIS A 35 -5.03 24.12 32.00
C HIS A 35 -4.20 22.93 31.49
N ILE A 36 -4.31 21.76 32.11
CA ILE A 36 -3.63 20.52 31.63
C ILE A 36 -4.17 20.11 30.25
N GLU A 37 -5.48 20.21 30.04
CA GLU A 37 -6.12 19.89 28.76
C GLU A 37 -5.72 20.87 27.66
N ASP A 38 -5.59 22.17 27.98
CA ASP A 38 -5.12 23.22 27.08
C ASP A 38 -3.63 23.02 26.72
N HIS A 39 -2.75 22.74 27.68
CA HIS A 39 -1.35 22.40 27.40
C HIS A 39 -1.21 21.15 26.54
N ARG A 40 -1.98 20.10 26.84
CA ARG A 40 -2.00 18.88 26.02
C ARG A 40 -2.56 19.14 24.62
N GLY A 41 -3.60 19.97 24.50
CA GLY A 41 -4.18 20.38 23.23
C GLY A 41 -3.17 21.13 22.37
N ARG A 42 -2.50 22.14 22.92
CA ARG A 42 -1.44 22.89 22.23
C ARG A 42 -0.27 22.01 21.81
N HIS A 43 0.11 21.04 22.64
CA HIS A 43 1.12 20.06 22.24
C HIS A 43 0.64 19.21 21.06
N PHE A 44 -0.61 18.74 21.07
CA PHE A 44 -1.19 18.02 19.94
C PHE A 44 -1.26 18.88 18.67
N ASP A 45 -1.66 20.14 18.77
CA ASP A 45 -1.68 21.06 17.63
C ASP A 45 -0.26 21.26 17.05
N ALA A 46 0.75 21.44 17.92
CA ALA A 46 2.14 21.59 17.49
C ALA A 46 2.69 20.32 16.82
N VAL A 47 2.36 19.13 17.35
CA VAL A 47 2.75 17.85 16.72
C VAL A 47 2.03 17.66 15.38
N ALA A 48 0.75 18.02 15.29
CA ALA A 48 0.00 17.94 14.04
C ALA A 48 0.58 18.87 12.96
N GLU A 49 0.98 20.08 13.34
CA GLU A 49 1.62 21.04 12.44
C GLU A 49 3.00 20.55 11.95
N ALA A 50 3.81 20.00 12.85
CA ALA A 50 5.09 19.40 12.47
C ALA A 50 4.91 18.20 11.52
N LEU A 51 3.92 17.35 11.79
CA LEU A 51 3.59 16.21 10.92
C LEU A 51 3.12 16.66 9.54
N SER A 52 2.32 17.73 9.45
CA SER A 52 1.89 18.29 8.16
C SER A 52 3.08 18.71 7.30
N ARG A 53 4.04 19.44 7.89
CA ARG A 53 5.27 19.85 7.19
C ARG A 53 6.10 18.67 6.70
N LEU A 54 6.23 17.63 7.52
CA LEU A 54 6.97 16.42 7.15
C LEU A 54 6.31 15.69 5.98
N VAL A 55 4.98 15.54 6.01
CA VAL A 55 4.23 14.86 4.94
C VAL A 55 4.33 15.61 3.61
N GLU A 56 4.30 16.95 3.64
CA GLU A 56 4.48 17.80 2.45
C GLU A 56 5.89 17.69 1.87
N THR A 57 6.91 17.59 2.72
CA THR A 57 8.32 17.56 2.30
C THR A 57 8.74 16.19 1.77
N ASP A 58 8.37 15.11 2.47
CA ASP A 58 8.87 13.75 2.20
C ASP A 58 7.89 12.86 1.42
N ALA A 59 6.79 13.43 0.91
CA ALA A 59 5.74 12.70 0.19
C ALA A 59 5.25 11.43 0.95
N VAL A 60 5.09 11.54 2.28
CA VAL A 60 4.74 10.41 3.16
C VAL A 60 3.40 9.80 2.76
N ALA A 61 3.42 8.55 2.28
CA ALA A 61 2.22 7.86 1.80
C ALA A 61 1.32 7.33 2.93
N ARG A 62 1.92 6.85 4.03
CA ARG A 62 1.22 6.19 5.14
C ARG A 62 1.82 6.57 6.48
N ILE A 63 0.96 6.71 7.49
CA ILE A 63 1.32 7.08 8.87
C ILE A 63 0.86 5.98 9.83
N VAL A 64 1.75 5.52 10.70
CA VAL A 64 1.40 4.65 11.83
C VAL A 64 1.63 5.41 13.13
N MET A 65 0.61 5.50 13.97
CA MET A 65 0.75 6.11 15.29
C MET A 65 1.05 5.07 16.35
N ALA A 66 2.02 5.36 17.19
CA ALA A 66 2.40 4.50 18.31
C ALA A 66 2.12 5.21 19.64
N GLY A 67 1.38 4.58 20.55
CA GLY A 67 1.15 5.17 21.87
C GLY A 67 0.03 4.50 22.67
N ASP A 68 -0.29 5.09 23.81
CA ASP A 68 -1.46 4.73 24.60
C ASP A 68 -2.75 4.98 23.78
N PRO A 69 -3.69 4.01 23.70
CA PRO A 69 -4.89 4.14 22.86
C PRO A 69 -5.73 5.39 23.14
N ARG A 70 -5.82 5.84 24.40
CA ARG A 70 -6.60 7.04 24.74
C ARG A 70 -5.89 8.31 24.26
N THR A 71 -4.57 8.34 24.40
CA THR A 71 -3.73 9.46 23.95
C THR A 71 -3.75 9.57 22.43
N VAL A 72 -3.59 8.46 21.71
CA VAL A 72 -3.69 8.42 20.24
C VAL A 72 -5.08 8.84 19.76
N ALA A 73 -6.15 8.36 20.40
CA ALA A 73 -7.52 8.75 20.06
C ALA A 73 -7.80 10.24 20.32
N ALA A 74 -7.19 10.83 21.36
CA ALA A 74 -7.28 12.26 21.61
C ALA A 74 -6.51 13.07 20.54
N PHE A 75 -5.26 12.69 20.26
CA PHE A 75 -4.42 13.35 19.26
C PHE A 75 -5.05 13.35 17.87
N ARG A 76 -5.69 12.25 17.45
CA ARG A 76 -6.41 12.15 16.16
C ARG A 76 -7.43 13.27 15.92
N LYS A 77 -8.03 13.84 16.97
CA LYS A 77 -9.00 14.92 16.86
C LYS A 77 -8.38 16.26 16.46
N HIS A 78 -7.07 16.38 16.59
CA HIS A 78 -6.30 17.57 16.23
C HIS A 78 -5.67 17.45 14.83
N LEU A 79 -5.74 16.28 14.20
CA LEU A 79 -5.18 16.08 12.87
C LEU A 79 -6.09 16.70 11.80
N PRO A 80 -5.51 17.47 10.85
CA PRO A 80 -6.19 17.82 9.62
C PRO A 80 -6.71 16.58 8.88
N ALA A 81 -7.76 16.75 8.07
CA ALA A 81 -8.37 15.65 7.31
C ALA A 81 -7.35 14.93 6.42
N GLN A 82 -6.45 15.68 5.79
CA GLN A 82 -5.41 15.19 4.88
C GLN A 82 -4.40 14.25 5.58
N LEU A 83 -4.09 14.52 6.85
CA LEU A 83 -3.25 13.62 7.65
C LEU A 83 -4.05 12.43 8.17
N SER A 84 -5.32 12.66 8.51
CA SER A 84 -6.21 11.61 9.01
C SER A 84 -6.41 10.49 8.00
N GLU A 85 -6.56 10.84 6.72
CA GLU A 85 -6.68 9.89 5.60
C GLU A 85 -5.43 9.04 5.36
N ARG A 86 -4.25 9.53 5.77
CA ARG A 86 -2.97 8.82 5.64
C ARG A 86 -2.69 7.87 6.79
N ILE A 87 -3.51 7.86 7.84
CA ILE A 87 -3.30 6.96 8.98
C ILE A 87 -3.61 5.52 8.54
N ALA A 88 -2.54 4.75 8.35
CA ALA A 88 -2.62 3.32 8.08
C ALA A 88 -2.94 2.53 9.34
N GLY A 89 -2.66 3.03 10.55
CA GLY A 89 -3.09 2.34 11.77
C GLY A 89 -2.45 2.84 13.05
N THR A 90 -2.62 2.05 14.09
CA THR A 90 -2.10 2.33 15.43
C THR A 90 -1.49 1.09 16.05
N VAL A 91 -0.33 1.25 16.68
CA VAL A 91 0.28 0.22 17.50
C VAL A 91 0.34 0.71 18.95
N PRO A 92 0.07 -0.15 19.95
CA PRO A 92 0.24 0.25 21.34
C PRO A 92 1.72 0.54 21.59
N ALA A 93 2.09 1.54 22.38
CA ALA A 93 3.50 1.72 22.77
C ALA A 93 3.59 2.12 24.23
N ALA A 94 4.48 1.45 24.96
CA ALA A 94 4.78 1.81 26.34
C ALA A 94 5.82 2.94 26.38
N ARG A 95 5.77 3.77 27.43
CA ARG A 95 6.62 4.97 27.58
C ARG A 95 8.13 4.69 27.48
N TYR A 96 8.58 3.51 27.91
CA TYR A 96 10.00 3.12 27.94
C TYR A 96 10.31 1.97 26.97
N GLU A 97 9.42 1.74 26.00
CA GLU A 97 9.66 0.74 24.96
C GLU A 97 10.68 1.27 23.95
N SER A 98 11.56 0.39 23.45
CA SER A 98 12.55 0.80 22.46
C SER A 98 11.90 1.17 21.13
N ALA A 99 12.44 2.19 20.47
CA ALA A 99 12.00 2.62 19.15
C ALA A 99 11.99 1.45 18.15
N THR A 100 13.01 0.58 18.19
CA THR A 100 13.11 -0.61 17.33
C THR A 100 11.93 -1.57 17.50
N ALA A 101 11.46 -1.81 18.74
CA ALA A 101 10.32 -2.70 18.98
C ALA A 101 9.00 -2.10 18.46
N ILE A 102 8.84 -0.78 18.57
CA ILE A 102 7.70 -0.05 18.02
C ILE A 102 7.74 -0.09 16.49
N LEU A 103 8.89 0.21 15.88
CA LEU A 103 9.08 0.21 14.43
C LEU A 103 8.80 -1.16 13.81
N ARG A 104 9.25 -2.25 14.45
CA ARG A 104 8.93 -3.62 13.98
C ARG A 104 7.42 -3.86 13.93
N ARG A 105 6.69 -3.51 14.99
CA ARG A 105 5.24 -3.70 15.04
C ARG A 105 4.50 -2.80 14.05
N ALA A 106 5.00 -1.59 13.82
CA ALA A 106 4.46 -0.70 12.79
C ALA A 106 4.69 -1.28 11.38
N ALA A 107 5.88 -1.82 11.11
CA ALA A 107 6.20 -2.49 9.85
C ALA A 107 5.31 -3.72 9.61
N ASP A 108 5.12 -4.57 10.64
CA ASP A 108 4.24 -5.74 10.55
C ASP A 108 2.78 -5.35 10.24
N LEU A 109 2.30 -4.27 10.86
CA LEU A 109 0.97 -3.72 10.61
C LEU A 109 0.82 -3.20 9.18
N LEU A 110 1.84 -2.49 8.67
CA LEU A 110 1.85 -1.99 7.29
C LEU A 110 1.88 -3.13 6.28
N ALA A 111 2.78 -4.11 6.46
CA ALA A 111 2.89 -5.26 5.58
C ALA A 111 1.58 -6.08 5.56
N THR A 112 0.93 -6.25 6.71
CA THR A 112 -0.36 -6.93 6.80
C THR A 112 -1.45 -6.17 6.03
N ARG A 113 -1.49 -4.85 6.15
CA ARG A 113 -2.46 -4.01 5.42
C ARG A 113 -2.19 -3.99 3.92
N GLU A 114 -0.95 -3.84 3.52
CA GLU A 114 -0.54 -3.90 2.11
C GLU A 114 -0.99 -5.23 1.49
N GLY A 115 -0.71 -6.35 2.15
CA GLY A 115 -1.17 -7.66 1.68
C GLY A 115 -2.70 -7.81 1.63
N GLN A 116 -3.44 -7.14 2.52
CA GLN A 116 -4.92 -7.11 2.46
C GLN A 116 -5.44 -6.25 1.31
N GLU A 117 -4.86 -5.06 1.10
CA GLU A 117 -5.20 -4.15 0.02
C GLU A 117 -4.92 -4.77 -1.35
N GLU A 118 -3.76 -5.40 -1.50
CA GLU A 118 -3.35 -6.13 -2.70
C GLU A 118 -4.35 -7.26 -3.03
N ARG A 119 -4.67 -8.11 -2.03
CA ARG A 119 -5.66 -9.19 -2.21
C ARG A 119 -7.03 -8.65 -2.61
N ALA A 120 -7.51 -7.62 -1.91
CA ALA A 120 -8.79 -6.99 -2.23
C ALA A 120 -8.80 -6.38 -3.64
N ALA A 121 -7.67 -5.81 -4.09
CA ALA A 121 -7.53 -5.26 -5.44
C ALA A 121 -7.57 -6.36 -6.51
N VAL A 122 -6.94 -7.51 -6.26
CA VAL A 122 -7.00 -8.69 -7.14
C VAL A 122 -8.41 -9.27 -7.16
N ASP A 123 -9.06 -9.45 -6.02
CA ASP A 123 -10.44 -9.95 -5.93
C ASP A 123 -11.42 -9.06 -6.71
N ALA A 124 -11.33 -7.74 -6.53
CA ALA A 124 -12.14 -6.77 -7.26
C ALA A 124 -11.89 -6.85 -8.76
N LEU A 125 -10.63 -6.96 -9.18
CA LEU A 125 -10.25 -7.10 -10.59
C LEU A 125 -10.83 -8.37 -11.20
N LEU A 126 -10.74 -9.51 -10.52
CA LEU A 126 -11.27 -10.79 -10.98
C LEU A 126 -12.80 -10.73 -11.11
N ALA A 127 -13.48 -10.09 -10.16
CA ALA A 127 -14.93 -9.87 -10.21
C ALA A 127 -15.34 -8.94 -11.37
N GLU A 128 -14.54 -7.91 -11.68
CA GLU A 128 -14.74 -6.99 -12.79
C GLU A 128 -14.47 -7.62 -14.15
N ALA A 129 -13.47 -8.51 -14.27
CA ALA A 129 -13.10 -9.15 -15.52
C ALA A 129 -14.24 -10.00 -16.12
N ALA A 130 -15.14 -10.51 -15.27
CA ALA A 130 -16.34 -11.22 -15.72
C ALA A 130 -17.46 -10.31 -16.24
N LYS A 131 -17.41 -9.01 -15.92
CA LYS A 131 -18.56 -8.08 -16.10
C LYS A 131 -18.24 -6.91 -17.02
N THR A 132 -16.98 -6.50 -17.07
CA THR A 132 -16.54 -5.27 -17.73
C THR A 132 -15.43 -5.58 -18.71
N ARG A 133 -15.28 -4.73 -19.72
CA ARG A 133 -14.15 -4.82 -20.65
C ARG A 133 -12.89 -4.09 -20.16
N ARG A 134 -12.84 -3.67 -18.89
CA ARG A 134 -11.70 -2.90 -18.33
C ARG A 134 -10.69 -3.72 -17.55
N SER A 135 -10.92 -5.03 -17.42
CA SER A 135 -10.06 -5.96 -16.70
C SER A 135 -10.03 -7.28 -17.46
N VAL A 136 -8.89 -7.97 -17.44
CA VAL A 136 -8.73 -9.31 -18.00
C VAL A 136 -8.13 -10.24 -16.96
N ALA A 137 -8.62 -11.47 -16.93
CA ALA A 137 -8.11 -12.53 -16.07
C ALA A 137 -7.62 -13.68 -16.94
N GLY A 138 -6.46 -14.23 -16.58
CA GLY A 138 -5.82 -15.34 -17.26
C GLY A 138 -4.91 -14.96 -18.42
N LEU A 139 -4.15 -15.96 -18.86
CA LEU A 139 -2.98 -15.73 -19.71
C LEU A 139 -3.33 -15.19 -21.09
N GLU A 140 -4.23 -15.82 -21.83
CA GLU A 140 -4.49 -15.44 -23.24
C GLU A 140 -5.05 -14.01 -23.35
N GLY A 141 -5.99 -13.64 -22.47
CA GLY A 141 -6.52 -12.27 -22.41
C GLY A 141 -5.45 -11.24 -22.02
N THR A 142 -4.57 -11.62 -21.08
CA THR A 142 -3.42 -10.77 -20.70
C THR A 142 -2.45 -10.60 -21.86
N LEU A 143 -2.14 -11.65 -22.62
CA LEU A 143 -1.26 -11.55 -23.79
C LEU A 143 -1.82 -10.63 -24.89
N ASP A 144 -3.14 -10.65 -25.14
CA ASP A 144 -3.78 -9.68 -26.05
C ASP A 144 -3.70 -8.25 -25.51
N ALA A 145 -3.96 -8.05 -24.22
CA ALA A 145 -3.86 -6.73 -23.57
C ALA A 145 -2.43 -6.17 -23.64
N VAL A 146 -1.43 -7.00 -23.36
CA VAL A 146 0.00 -6.65 -23.41
C VAL A 146 0.41 -6.30 -24.84
N PHE A 147 -0.02 -7.08 -25.83
CA PHE A 147 0.27 -6.81 -27.23
C PHE A 147 -0.28 -5.45 -27.68
N ARG A 148 -1.46 -5.07 -27.20
CA ARG A 148 -2.10 -3.78 -27.53
C ARG A 148 -1.61 -2.60 -26.68
N GLY A 149 -0.70 -2.82 -25.71
CA GLY A 149 -0.29 -1.79 -24.76
C GLY A 149 -1.43 -1.29 -23.86
N ALA A 150 -2.48 -2.11 -23.69
CA ALA A 150 -3.69 -1.73 -22.97
C ALA A 150 -3.53 -1.86 -21.44
N VAL A 151 -2.45 -2.48 -20.96
CA VAL A 151 -2.25 -2.76 -19.53
C VAL A 151 -1.93 -1.47 -18.76
N HIS A 152 -2.76 -1.16 -17.78
CA HIS A 152 -2.48 -0.14 -16.77
C HIS A 152 -1.69 -0.73 -15.61
N ARG A 153 -2.18 -1.85 -15.06
CA ARG A 153 -1.55 -2.59 -13.97
C ARG A 153 -1.66 -4.09 -14.20
N LEU A 154 -0.53 -4.79 -14.13
CA LEU A 154 -0.43 -6.25 -14.19
C LEU A 154 -0.32 -6.81 -12.77
N TYR A 155 -1.08 -7.87 -12.49
CA TYR A 155 -0.93 -8.69 -11.30
C TYR A 155 -0.43 -10.06 -11.72
N LEU A 156 0.67 -10.51 -11.13
CA LEU A 156 1.35 -11.74 -11.48
C LEU A 156 1.71 -12.52 -10.22
N LEU A 157 1.41 -13.81 -10.14
CA LEU A 157 1.89 -14.62 -9.03
C LEU A 157 3.42 -14.69 -9.03
N GLU A 158 4.04 -14.63 -7.85
CA GLU A 158 5.50 -14.71 -7.69
C GLU A 158 6.08 -16.01 -8.29
N GLY A 159 5.34 -17.11 -8.18
CA GLY A 159 5.69 -18.40 -8.77
C GLY A 159 5.32 -18.55 -10.26
N PHE A 160 4.81 -17.52 -10.93
CA PHE A 160 4.41 -17.62 -12.34
C PHE A 160 5.65 -17.76 -13.22
N ARG A 161 5.86 -18.96 -13.76
CA ARG A 161 6.83 -19.23 -14.82
C ARG A 161 6.21 -20.11 -15.88
N ARG A 162 6.25 -19.68 -17.14
CA ARG A 162 5.71 -20.43 -18.29
C ARG A 162 6.58 -20.23 -19.51
N ALA A 163 6.91 -21.33 -20.18
CA ALA A 163 7.52 -21.27 -21.50
C ALA A 163 6.52 -20.71 -22.52
N GLY A 164 6.99 -19.79 -23.34
CA GLY A 164 6.24 -19.26 -24.47
C GLY A 164 7.15 -18.86 -25.60
N ARG A 165 6.59 -18.07 -26.52
CA ARG A 165 7.31 -17.59 -27.69
C ARG A 165 7.02 -16.11 -27.97
N VAL A 166 8.00 -15.39 -28.48
CA VAL A 166 7.87 -14.02 -28.99
C VAL A 166 8.00 -14.01 -30.51
N CYS A 167 7.13 -13.29 -31.20
CA CYS A 167 7.25 -13.14 -32.64
C CYS A 167 8.34 -12.13 -33.03
N ARG A 168 9.24 -12.54 -33.93
CA ARG A 168 10.31 -11.66 -34.45
C ARG A 168 9.80 -10.48 -35.28
N ALA A 169 8.60 -10.61 -35.86
CA ALA A 169 8.06 -9.61 -36.79
C ALA A 169 7.12 -8.61 -36.11
N CYS A 170 6.11 -9.09 -35.38
CA CYS A 170 5.13 -8.22 -34.72
C CYS A 170 5.32 -8.08 -33.21
N GLY A 171 6.27 -8.81 -32.61
CA GLY A 171 6.52 -8.75 -31.17
C GLY A 171 5.43 -9.36 -30.29
N ALA A 172 4.45 -10.07 -30.87
CA ALA A 172 3.40 -10.76 -30.11
C ALA A 172 3.98 -11.89 -29.26
N LEU A 173 3.58 -11.92 -27.98
CA LEU A 173 3.83 -13.02 -27.07
C LEU A 173 2.73 -14.08 -27.22
N GLN A 174 3.09 -15.35 -27.17
CA GLN A 174 2.15 -16.47 -27.25
C GLN A 174 2.53 -17.60 -26.30
N ASN A 175 1.50 -18.24 -25.74
CA ASN A 175 1.65 -19.34 -24.81
C ASN A 175 2.09 -20.64 -25.51
N GLY A 176 2.97 -21.39 -24.84
CA GLY A 176 3.43 -22.70 -25.27
C GLY A 176 4.48 -22.66 -26.39
N ARG A 177 4.59 -23.78 -27.13
CA ARG A 177 5.67 -24.02 -28.11
C ARG A 177 5.26 -23.83 -29.57
N ALA A 178 4.05 -23.33 -29.83
CA ALA A 178 3.51 -23.20 -31.18
C ALA A 178 4.33 -22.20 -32.03
N ASP A 179 4.70 -22.64 -33.23
CA ASP A 179 5.36 -21.85 -34.27
C ASP A 179 4.75 -22.31 -35.62
N PRO A 180 4.28 -21.41 -36.49
CA PRO A 180 4.51 -19.96 -36.55
C PRO A 180 3.64 -19.11 -35.59
N CYS A 181 3.88 -17.79 -35.56
CA CYS A 181 3.10 -16.82 -34.79
C CYS A 181 1.61 -16.88 -35.12
N ARG A 182 0.75 -17.06 -34.10
CA ARG A 182 -0.71 -17.10 -34.25
C ARG A 182 -1.37 -15.82 -34.79
N ARG A 183 -0.65 -14.68 -34.80
CA ARG A 183 -1.19 -13.39 -35.32
C ARG A 183 -0.79 -13.09 -36.76
N CYS A 184 0.49 -13.27 -37.12
CA CYS A 184 1.01 -12.83 -38.41
C CYS A 184 1.67 -13.95 -39.24
N GLY A 185 1.72 -15.17 -38.71
CA GLY A 185 2.31 -16.33 -39.41
C GLY A 185 3.84 -16.30 -39.55
N LYS A 186 4.54 -15.33 -38.97
CA LYS A 186 6.02 -15.27 -39.01
C LYS A 186 6.65 -16.09 -37.89
N GLY A 187 7.94 -16.42 -38.05
CA GLY A 187 8.70 -17.20 -37.08
C GLY A 187 8.80 -16.53 -35.71
N THR A 188 8.98 -17.37 -34.69
CA THR A 188 9.04 -16.94 -33.28
C THR A 188 10.27 -17.50 -32.57
N ASP A 189 10.62 -16.89 -31.44
CA ASP A 189 11.71 -17.33 -30.55
C ASP A 189 11.17 -17.76 -29.18
N PRO A 190 11.76 -18.78 -28.54
CA PRO A 190 11.38 -19.18 -27.20
C PRO A 190 11.71 -18.09 -26.17
N VAL A 191 10.82 -17.89 -25.20
CA VAL A 191 11.00 -16.95 -24.07
C VAL A 191 10.37 -17.52 -22.79
N GLU A 192 10.78 -16.98 -21.64
CA GLU A 192 10.01 -17.10 -20.40
C GLU A 192 8.91 -16.02 -20.43
N LEU A 193 7.63 -16.43 -20.33
CA LEU A 193 6.51 -15.52 -20.53
C LEU A 193 6.33 -14.54 -19.38
N GLY A 194 6.59 -14.94 -18.14
CA GLY A 194 6.48 -14.03 -16.99
C GLY A 194 7.37 -12.81 -17.18
N GLU A 195 8.65 -13.05 -17.41
CA GLU A 195 9.67 -12.03 -17.66
C GLU A 195 9.32 -11.19 -18.90
N ALA A 196 8.95 -11.82 -20.02
CA ALA A 196 8.61 -11.10 -21.25
C ALA A 196 7.34 -10.23 -21.13
N ILE A 197 6.33 -10.69 -20.37
CA ILE A 197 5.12 -9.91 -20.08
C ILE A 197 5.48 -8.69 -19.23
N VAL A 198 6.24 -8.89 -18.15
CA VAL A 198 6.68 -7.82 -17.23
C VAL A 198 7.44 -6.75 -18.00
N GLU A 199 8.43 -7.15 -18.80
CA GLU A 199 9.23 -6.25 -19.62
C GLU A 199 8.35 -5.40 -20.56
N ARG A 200 7.39 -6.03 -21.24
CA ARG A 200 6.50 -5.32 -22.17
C ARG A 200 5.54 -4.36 -21.47
N VAL A 201 5.03 -4.73 -20.29
CA VAL A 201 4.13 -3.86 -19.51
C VAL A 201 4.90 -2.63 -19.04
N LEU A 202 6.10 -2.79 -18.51
CA LEU A 202 6.95 -1.67 -18.10
C LEU A 202 7.33 -0.78 -19.28
N ALA A 203 7.73 -1.37 -20.42
CA ALA A 203 8.10 -0.64 -21.63
C ALA A 203 6.93 0.19 -22.23
N THR A 204 5.69 -0.17 -21.94
CA THR A 204 4.49 0.58 -22.38
C THR A 204 3.97 1.54 -21.29
N GLY A 205 4.68 1.67 -20.17
CA GLY A 205 4.36 2.58 -19.05
C GLY A 205 3.33 2.03 -18.06
N GLY A 206 3.09 0.72 -18.05
CA GLY A 206 2.22 0.07 -17.06
C GLY A 206 2.99 -0.28 -15.79
N THR A 207 2.28 -0.58 -14.71
CA THR A 207 2.88 -1.05 -13.46
C THR A 207 2.72 -2.55 -13.27
N VAL A 208 3.63 -3.17 -12.54
CA VAL A 208 3.60 -4.61 -12.23
C VAL A 208 3.54 -4.79 -10.72
N GLU A 209 2.65 -5.67 -10.27
CA GLU A 209 2.49 -6.05 -8.88
C GLU A 209 2.60 -7.58 -8.76
N THR A 210 3.56 -8.02 -7.96
CA THR A 210 3.85 -9.44 -7.75
C THR A 210 3.13 -9.93 -6.51
N VAL A 211 2.31 -10.96 -6.68
CA VAL A 211 1.44 -11.50 -5.64
C VAL A 211 2.02 -12.81 -5.12
N GLY A 212 2.37 -12.86 -3.84
CA GLY A 212 2.99 -14.05 -3.26
C GLY A 212 2.08 -15.29 -3.33
N ALA A 213 0.82 -15.16 -2.88
CA ALA A 213 -0.18 -16.22 -2.97
C ALA A 213 -1.60 -15.66 -3.02
N HIS A 214 -2.41 -16.15 -3.96
CA HIS A 214 -3.82 -15.78 -4.10
C HIS A 214 -4.59 -16.87 -4.85
N GLU A 215 -5.61 -17.46 -4.22
CA GLU A 215 -6.36 -18.61 -4.77
C GLU A 215 -7.11 -18.26 -6.07
N GLY A 216 -7.85 -17.15 -6.09
CA GLY A 216 -8.56 -16.68 -7.28
C GLY A 216 -7.64 -16.42 -8.48
N LEU A 217 -6.49 -15.76 -8.25
CA LEU A 217 -5.51 -15.52 -9.30
C LEU A 217 -4.87 -16.82 -9.80
N ALA A 218 -4.57 -17.75 -8.90
CA ALA A 218 -4.06 -19.08 -9.26
C ALA A 218 -5.06 -19.86 -10.13
N ALA A 219 -6.34 -19.81 -9.78
CA ALA A 219 -7.41 -20.50 -10.52
C ALA A 219 -7.56 -20.02 -11.98
N VAL A 220 -7.24 -18.75 -12.26
CA VAL A 220 -7.25 -18.20 -13.64
C VAL A 220 -5.91 -18.32 -14.35
N GLY A 221 -4.93 -19.03 -13.77
CA GLY A 221 -3.63 -19.29 -14.39
C GLY A 221 -2.52 -18.32 -13.97
N GLY A 222 -2.69 -17.60 -12.86
CA GLY A 222 -1.63 -16.87 -12.16
C GLY A 222 -1.32 -15.47 -12.68
N VAL A 223 -2.15 -14.95 -13.59
CA VAL A 223 -1.96 -13.62 -14.17
C VAL A 223 -3.30 -12.93 -14.46
N ALA A 224 -3.36 -11.63 -14.21
CA ALA A 224 -4.50 -10.79 -14.54
C ALA A 224 -4.04 -9.34 -14.75
N ALA A 225 -4.84 -8.52 -15.42
CA ALA A 225 -4.48 -7.13 -15.69
C ALA A 225 -5.68 -6.19 -15.67
N ARG A 226 -5.46 -5.01 -15.10
CA ARG A 226 -6.36 -3.86 -15.24
C ARG A 226 -5.94 -3.06 -16.46
N LEU A 227 -6.91 -2.62 -17.25
CA LEU A 227 -6.68 -1.98 -18.54
C LEU A 227 -6.89 -0.47 -18.48
N ARG A 228 -6.15 0.25 -19.32
CA ARG A 228 -6.30 1.69 -19.57
C ARG A 228 -7.56 1.98 -20.38
N PHE A 229 -7.89 1.08 -21.31
CA PHE A 229 -9.03 1.17 -22.20
C PHE A 229 -9.61 -0.22 -22.48
N PRO A 230 -10.89 -0.32 -22.85
CA PRO A 230 -11.53 -1.59 -23.16
C PRO A 230 -10.93 -2.32 -24.37
N LEU A 231 -10.94 -3.66 -24.35
CA LEU A 231 -10.52 -4.52 -25.48
C LEU A 231 -11.61 -4.81 -26.50
#